data_AF-A0A2H0E0D7-F1
#
_entry.id   AF-A0A2H0E0D7-F1
#
_cell.length_a   1.000
_cell.length_b   1.000
_cell.length_c   1.000
_cell.angle_alpha   90.00
_cell.angle_beta   90.00
_cell.angle_gamma   90.00
#
_symmetry.space_group_name_H-M   'P 1'
#
loop_
_entity.id
_entity.type
_entity.pdbx_description
1 polymer ?
#
loop_
_entity_poly.entity_id
_entity_poly.type
_entity_poly.pdbx_seq_one_letter_code
_entity_poly.pdbx_strand_id
1 'polypeptide(L)'
;MTWMTGIVYWFIKGIYIIDQLSLAILMGGSAVGFIYYLSSKSKPNFDFFKFPLLVTFFVVMYYILEASLYINTIIYLVALWVLFLIVFFLRNKNSGSFFKKIVECCKSW
;
A
#
# COMPACT_ATOMS: atom_id res chain seq x y z
N MET A 1 -2.55 8.52 -19.19
CA MET A 1 -2.61 9.88 -18.59
C MET A 1 -4.04 10.37 -18.29
N THR A 2 -5.09 9.66 -18.74
CA THR A 2 -6.50 10.05 -18.57
C THR A 2 -7.03 9.98 -17.13
N TRP A 3 -6.38 9.23 -16.22
CA TRP A 3 -6.86 8.99 -14.86
C TRP A 3 -6.39 10.05 -13.86
N MET A 4 -5.15 10.56 -14.00
CA MET A 4 -4.65 11.68 -13.19
C MET A 4 -5.47 12.96 -13.43
N THR A 5 -5.90 13.19 -14.68
CA THR A 5 -6.80 14.28 -15.02
C THR A 5 -8.17 14.16 -14.34
N GLY A 6 -8.67 12.94 -14.08
CA GLY A 6 -9.94 12.71 -13.37
C GLY A 6 -9.86 13.05 -11.89
N ILE A 7 -8.76 12.72 -11.22
CA ILE A 7 -8.52 13.05 -9.79
C ILE A 7 -8.35 14.57 -9.61
N VAL A 8 -7.61 15.22 -10.50
CA VAL A 8 -7.41 16.67 -10.47
C VAL A 8 -8.73 17.41 -10.74
N TYR A 9 -9.56 16.90 -11.67
CA TYR A 9 -10.90 17.45 -11.91
C TYR A 9 -11.84 17.28 -10.71
N TRP A 10 -11.76 16.15 -10.00
CA TRP A 10 -12.52 15.92 -8.78
C TRP A 10 -12.15 16.93 -7.68
N PHE A 11 -10.85 17.17 -7.49
CA PHE A 11 -10.33 18.12 -6.49
C PHE A 11 -10.68 19.58 -6.79
N ILE A 12 -10.71 19.98 -8.08
CA ILE A 12 -10.93 21.37 -8.49
C ILE A 12 -12.43 21.72 -8.60
N LYS A 13 -13.28 20.75 -8.97
CA LYS A 13 -14.67 21.05 -9.39
C LYS A 13 -15.77 20.46 -8.50
N GLY A 14 -15.44 19.68 -7.47
CA GLY A 14 -16.45 19.11 -6.56
C GLY A 14 -17.53 18.31 -7.30
N ILE A 15 -17.16 17.62 -8.39
CA ILE A 15 -18.12 16.91 -9.24
C ILE A 15 -18.56 15.62 -8.52
N TYR A 16 -19.82 15.64 -8.08
CA TYR A 16 -20.62 14.60 -7.44
C TYR A 16 -20.94 13.37 -8.33
N ILE A 17 -20.23 13.14 -9.44
CA ILE A 17 -20.64 12.17 -10.48
C ILE A 17 -19.81 10.87 -10.44
N ILE A 18 -18.80 10.79 -9.58
CA ILE A 18 -18.00 9.57 -9.44
C ILE A 18 -18.55 8.78 -8.25
N ASP A 19 -19.25 7.70 -8.54
CA ASP A 19 -19.67 6.70 -7.55
C ASP A 19 -18.47 6.33 -6.66
N GLN A 20 -18.69 6.21 -5.35
CA GLN A 20 -17.62 5.97 -4.36
C GLN A 20 -16.74 4.76 -4.74
N LEU A 21 -17.34 3.77 -5.41
CA LEU A 21 -16.66 2.62 -5.98
C LEU A 21 -15.62 3.00 -7.04
N SER A 22 -15.98 3.88 -7.98
CA SER A 22 -15.09 4.32 -9.06
C SER A 22 -13.91 5.13 -8.52
N LEU A 23 -14.14 5.95 -7.48
CA LEU A 23 -13.09 6.72 -6.83
C LEU A 23 -12.12 5.81 -6.07
N ALA A 24 -12.65 4.78 -5.37
CA ALA A 24 -11.85 3.79 -4.67
C ALA A 24 -10.96 2.98 -5.64
N ILE A 25 -11.47 2.58 -6.81
CA ILE A 25 -10.69 1.89 -7.84
C ILE A 25 -9.58 2.78 -8.40
N LEU A 26 -9.87 4.07 -8.65
CA LEU A 26 -8.87 5.03 -9.12
C LEU A 26 -7.75 5.27 -8.10
N MET A 27 -8.12 5.45 -6.83
CA MET A 27 -7.17 5.63 -5.73
C MET A 27 -6.32 4.37 -5.53
N GLY A 28 -6.92 3.19 -5.62
CA GLY A 28 -6.22 1.92 -5.53
C GLY A 28 -5.21 1.73 -6.68
N GLY A 29 -5.62 1.99 -7.92
CA GLY A 29 -4.72 1.94 -9.07
C GLY A 29 -3.56 2.93 -8.96
N SER A 30 -3.81 4.12 -8.40
CA SER A 30 -2.79 5.15 -8.17
C SER A 30 -1.80 4.75 -7.07
N ALA A 31 -2.29 4.16 -5.97
CA ALA A 31 -1.45 3.65 -4.90
C ALA A 31 -0.53 2.52 -5.39
N VAL A 32 -1.06 1.57 -6.16
CA VAL A 32 -0.28 0.48 -6.76
C VAL A 32 0.77 1.04 -7.73
N GLY A 33 0.38 1.95 -8.63
CA GLY A 33 1.30 2.58 -9.59
C GLY A 33 2.42 3.36 -8.90
N PHE A 34 2.12 4.07 -7.81
CA PHE A 34 3.11 4.78 -7.02
C PHE A 34 4.10 3.82 -6.33
N ILE A 35 3.60 2.70 -5.78
CA ILE A 35 4.47 1.68 -5.18
C ILE A 35 5.39 1.03 -6.22
N TYR A 36 4.90 0.72 -7.42
CA TYR A 36 5.73 0.20 -8.51
C TYR A 36 6.80 1.21 -8.96
N TYR A 37 6.44 2.49 -9.07
CA TYR A 37 7.40 3.54 -9.38
C TYR A 37 8.48 3.68 -8.29
N LEU A 38 8.06 3.69 -7.02
CA LEU A 38 8.97 3.76 -5.88
C LEU A 38 9.89 2.54 -5.81
N SER A 39 9.33 1.34 -6.07
CA SER A 39 10.10 0.09 -6.15
C SER A 39 11.15 0.14 -7.25
N SER A 40 10.80 0.61 -8.45
CA SER A 40 11.73 0.72 -9.57
C SER A 40 12.95 1.59 -9.25
N LYS A 41 12.83 2.51 -8.29
CA LYS A 41 13.90 3.42 -7.87
C LYS A 41 14.63 2.97 -6.60
N SER A 42 14.07 2.02 -5.85
CA SER A 42 14.60 1.60 -4.55
C SER A 42 15.58 0.43 -4.67
N LYS A 43 16.44 0.27 -3.66
CA LYS A 43 17.38 -0.86 -3.57
C LYS A 43 16.60 -2.16 -3.30
N PRO A 44 17.05 -3.33 -3.81
CA PRO A 44 16.32 -4.61 -3.73
C PRO A 44 16.10 -5.15 -2.30
N ASN A 45 16.69 -4.52 -1.28
CA ASN A 45 16.44 -4.86 0.12
C ASN A 45 15.17 -4.21 0.69
N PHE A 46 14.69 -3.11 0.09
CA PHE A 46 13.45 -2.44 0.49
C PHE A 46 12.21 -3.02 -0.17
N ASP A 47 12.38 -3.92 -1.14
CA ASP A 47 11.25 -4.57 -1.82
C ASP A 47 10.37 -5.35 -0.85
N PHE A 48 10.94 -5.85 0.25
CA PHE A 48 10.20 -6.53 1.30
C PHE A 48 9.16 -5.64 1.99
N PHE A 49 9.40 -4.33 2.07
CA PHE A 49 8.48 -3.37 2.69
C PHE A 49 7.41 -2.85 1.73
N LYS A 50 7.39 -3.27 0.46
CA LYS A 50 6.37 -2.84 -0.52
C LYS A 50 4.96 -3.09 -0.03
N PHE A 51 4.70 -4.29 0.51
CA PHE A 51 3.37 -4.69 0.96
C PHE A 51 2.87 -3.84 2.14
N PRO A 52 3.61 -3.71 3.27
CA PRO A 52 3.18 -2.83 4.35
C PRO A 52 3.01 -1.38 3.90
N LEU A 53 3.86 -0.88 2.99
CA LEU A 53 3.72 0.45 2.40
C LEU A 53 2.44 0.58 1.57
N LEU A 54 2.15 -0.40 0.71
CA LEU A 54 0.93 -0.43 -0.10
C LEU A 54 -0.31 -0.39 0.80
N VAL A 55 -0.35 -1.21 1.85
CA VAL A 55 -1.46 -1.24 2.81
C VAL A 55 -1.59 0.10 3.55
N THR A 56 -0.48 0.73 3.95
CA THR A 56 -0.55 2.09 4.54
C THR A 56 -1.15 3.10 3.58
N PHE A 57 -0.76 3.06 2.29
CA PHE A 57 -1.34 3.94 1.28
C PHE A 57 -2.84 3.71 1.10
N PHE A 58 -3.29 2.46 1.09
CA PHE A 58 -4.72 2.15 1.04
C PHE A 58 -5.48 2.68 2.26
N VAL A 59 -4.94 2.53 3.47
CA VAL A 59 -5.56 3.08 4.69
C VAL A 59 -5.64 4.60 4.63
N VAL A 60 -4.59 5.27 4.15
CA VAL A 60 -4.61 6.73 3.97
C VAL A 60 -5.66 7.16 2.95
N MET A 61 -5.74 6.48 1.80
CA MET A 61 -6.75 6.78 0.77
C MET A 61 -8.18 6.54 1.29
N TYR A 62 -8.39 5.47 2.04
CA TYR A 62 -9.66 5.18 2.69
C TYR A 62 -10.04 6.24 3.72
N TYR A 63 -9.06 6.71 4.50
CA TYR A 63 -9.29 7.82 5.43
C TYR A 63 -9.67 9.12 4.72
N ILE A 64 -9.02 9.44 3.60
CA ILE A 64 -9.39 10.61 2.78
C ILE A 64 -10.82 10.47 2.23
N LEU A 65 -11.24 9.25 1.90
CA LEU A 65 -12.54 8.99 1.30
C LEU A 65 -13.69 9.01 2.30
N GLU A 66 -13.52 8.39 3.47
CA GLU A 66 -14.61 8.16 4.44
C GLU A 66 -14.48 9.05 5.68
N ALA A 67 -13.36 9.79 5.83
CA ALA A 67 -13.04 10.68 6.95
C ALA A 67 -13.21 10.05 8.36
N SER A 68 -13.30 8.72 8.43
CA SER A 68 -13.49 7.96 9.66
C SER A 68 -12.29 7.05 9.86
N LEU A 69 -11.61 7.21 11.01
CA LEU A 69 -10.57 6.30 11.47
C LEU A 69 -11.14 5.44 12.57
N TYR A 70 -11.30 4.15 12.28
CA TYR A 70 -11.48 3.16 13.33
C TYR A 70 -10.13 2.89 13.97
N ILE A 71 -10.07 2.99 15.30
CA ILE A 71 -8.89 2.64 16.10
C ILE A 71 -8.38 1.23 15.76
N ASN A 72 -9.29 0.30 15.45
CA ASN A 72 -8.96 -1.05 15.02
C ASN A 72 -8.09 -1.06 13.76
N THR A 73 -8.36 -0.19 12.77
CA THR A 73 -7.57 -0.11 11.53
C THR A 73 -6.12 0.28 11.83
N ILE A 74 -5.90 1.19 12.78
CA ILE A 74 -4.55 1.59 13.22
C ILE A 74 -3.85 0.43 13.92
N ILE A 75 -4.56 -0.31 14.79
CA ILE A 75 -4.01 -1.48 15.48
C ILE A 75 -3.58 -2.55 14.47
N TYR A 76 -4.41 -2.85 13.47
CA TYR A 76 -4.05 -3.81 12.42
C TYR A 76 -2.85 -3.35 11.60
N LEU A 77 -2.78 -2.06 11.27
CA LEU A 77 -1.67 -1.49 10.52
C LEU A 77 -0.34 -1.58 11.29
N VAL A 78 -0.37 -1.25 12.58
CA VAL A 78 0.79 -1.36 13.48
C VAL A 78 1.20 -2.84 13.63
N ALA A 79 0.25 -3.74 13.87
CA ALA A 79 0.53 -5.17 13.97
C ALA A 79 1.16 -5.74 12.69
N LEU A 80 0.70 -5.28 11.52
CA LEU A 80 1.24 -5.67 10.22
C LEU A 80 2.68 -5.17 10.04
N TRP A 81 2.98 -3.93 10.43
CA TRP A 81 4.34 -3.39 10.43
C TRP A 81 5.27 -4.15 11.38
N VAL A 82 4.79 -4.45 12.60
CA VAL A 82 5.54 -5.22 13.60
C VAL A 82 5.85 -6.62 13.07
N LEU A 83 4.86 -7.31 12.48
CA LEU A 83 5.06 -8.63 11.86
C LEU A 83 6.13 -8.58 10.75
N PHE A 84 6.04 -7.61 9.83
CA PHE A 84 7.04 -7.47 8.78
C PHE A 84 8.43 -7.15 9.33
N LEU A 85 8.55 -6.28 10.34
CA LEU A 85 9.82 -6.01 11.00
C LEU A 85 10.42 -7.26 11.66
N ILE A 86 9.61 -8.04 12.38
CA ILE A 86 10.04 -9.30 12.99
C ILE A 86 10.55 -10.27 11.92
N VAL A 87 9.80 -10.44 10.82
CA VAL A 87 10.23 -11.29 9.70
C VAL A 87 11.53 -10.79 9.07
N PHE A 88 11.68 -9.48 8.91
CA PHE A 88 12.89 -8.87 8.36
C PHE A 88 14.13 -9.16 9.24
N PHE A 89 14.01 -9.08 10.57
CA PHE A 89 15.10 -9.43 11.49
C PHE A 89 15.37 -10.93 11.53
N LEU A 90 14.34 -11.77 11.55
CA LEU A 90 14.48 -13.23 11.59
C LEU A 90 15.01 -13.84 10.29
N ARG A 91 14.83 -13.16 9.15
CA ARG A 91 15.41 -13.57 7.86
C ARG A 91 16.92 -13.80 7.93
N ASN A 92 17.65 -13.03 8.74
CA ASN A 92 19.10 -13.16 8.86
C ASN A 92 19.53 -14.38 9.71
N LYS A 93 18.65 -14.86 10.59
CA LYS A 93 18.94 -15.93 11.55
C LYS A 93 18.27 -17.23 11.10
N ASN A 94 18.88 -17.91 10.13
CA ASN A 94 18.57 -19.29 9.69
C ASN A 94 17.06 -19.65 9.67
N SER A 95 16.22 -18.79 9.10
CA SER A 95 14.77 -19.05 9.03
C SER A 95 14.46 -20.13 7.99
N GLY A 96 13.64 -21.11 8.38
CA GLY A 96 13.27 -22.27 7.58
C GLY A 96 12.66 -21.95 6.20
N SER A 97 12.55 -22.96 5.33
CA SER A 97 12.19 -22.80 3.90
C SER A 97 10.88 -22.03 3.64
N PHE A 98 9.96 -22.01 4.60
CA PHE A 98 8.69 -21.28 4.53
C PHE A 98 8.89 -19.75 4.50
N PHE A 99 9.79 -19.21 5.33
CA PHE A 99 10.10 -17.78 5.35
C PHE A 99 10.83 -17.34 4.10
N LYS A 100 11.70 -18.19 3.53
CA LYS A 100 12.34 -17.91 2.24
C LYS A 100 11.31 -17.76 1.14
N LYS A 101 10.30 -18.62 1.06
CA LYS A 101 9.21 -18.51 0.08
C LYS A 101 8.38 -17.23 0.24
N ILE A 102 8.04 -16.86 1.48
CA ILE A 102 7.29 -15.61 1.74
C ILE A 102 8.12 -14.39 1.35
N VAL A 103 9.40 -14.36 1.72
CA VAL A 103 10.32 -13.27 1.37
C VAL A 103 10.55 -13.21 -0.13
N GLU A 104 10.71 -14.34 -0.82
CA GLU A 104 10.81 -14.39 -2.28
C GLU A 104 9.55 -13.87 -2.96
N CYS A 105 8.37 -14.28 -2.48
CA CYS A 105 7.10 -13.81 -3.02
C CYS A 105 6.94 -12.29 -2.85
N CYS A 106 7.30 -11.73 -1.69
CA CYS A 106 7.27 -10.29 -1.47
C CYS A 106 8.39 -9.53 -2.21
N LYS A 107 9.50 -10.20 -2.56
CA LYS A 107 10.62 -9.59 -3.28
C LYS A 107 10.38 -9.58 -4.79
N SER A 108 9.76 -10.62 -5.36
CA SER A 108 9.51 -10.76 -6.80
C SER A 108 8.11 -10.30 -7.24
N TRP A 109 7.60 -9.24 -6.61
CA TRP A 109 6.37 -8.54 -7.01
C TRP A 109 6.67 -7.47 -8.07
#